data_AF-A0A9C8L9L6-F1
#
_entry.id   AF-A0A9C8L9L6-F1
#
_cell.length_a   1.000
_cell.length_b   1.000
_cell.length_c   1.000
_cell.angle_alpha   90.00
_cell.angle_beta   90.00
_cell.angle_gamma   90.00
#
_symmetry.space_group_name_H-M   'P 1'
#
loop_
_entity.id
_entity.type
_entity.pdbx_description
1 polymer ?
#
loop_
_entity_poly.entity_id
_entity_poly.type
_entity_poly.pdbx_seq_one_letter_code
_entity_poly.pdbx_strand_id
1 'polypeptide(L)'
;LDRLADMSKDDGGAAYWEAGGYTYMGGSGNSAQLEATALAALAFIRAGKHTDLANDALTYLVRNKDSFGTWDTTSATVLTLKALIASVKSGAEDVDASVTVTLNGGQAKTASVTPENFDVVQMLVFDDVPPGHGSLVDIALNGKGNLMYQVAGSYYLPWDKLPFYPELLSAEELVTIDVTYDRAELAVNDTVGVDVVVTLNEGVARSAIVDLGLPPGFSVETEDLARLVARYQDTPEDYAYARIERYELTGRQIIIYVSDLTAGQPLEFSYRLRAKFPLKAQTPASTAYDYYNPATVGEQSPTTLTVAGGE
;
A
#
# COMPACT_ATOMS: atom_id res chain seq x y z
N LEU A 1 23.10 17.92 -14.89
CA LEU A 1 21.99 17.55 -15.78
C LEU A 1 22.45 16.57 -16.83
N ASP A 2 23.54 16.83 -17.56
CA ASP A 2 24.04 15.88 -18.56
C ASP A 2 24.45 14.53 -17.94
N ARG A 3 25.23 14.56 -16.84
CA ARG A 3 25.49 13.34 -16.05
C ARG A 3 24.23 12.62 -15.59
N LEU A 4 23.15 13.35 -15.27
CA LEU A 4 21.89 12.75 -14.86
C LEU A 4 21.20 12.10 -16.06
N ALA A 5 21.22 12.74 -17.23
CA ALA A 5 20.71 12.19 -18.47
C ALA A 5 21.47 10.91 -18.86
N ASP A 6 22.80 10.89 -18.72
CA ASP A 6 23.64 9.71 -19.00
C ASP A 6 23.36 8.53 -18.05
N MET A 7 22.72 8.78 -16.91
CA MET A 7 22.34 7.75 -15.93
C MET A 7 20.96 7.14 -16.21
N SER A 8 20.24 7.61 -17.22
CA SER A 8 18.92 7.08 -17.54
C SER A 8 18.97 5.61 -17.94
N LYS A 9 17.89 4.90 -17.66
CA LYS A 9 17.63 3.54 -18.09
C LYS A 9 16.44 3.54 -19.03
N ASP A 10 16.56 2.86 -20.16
CA ASP A 10 15.47 2.71 -21.11
C ASP A 10 14.45 1.67 -20.61
N ASP A 11 13.17 1.98 -20.81
CA ASP A 11 12.01 1.12 -20.51
C ASP A 11 10.99 1.18 -21.66
N GLY A 12 11.42 0.80 -22.87
CA GLY A 12 10.52 0.61 -24.01
C GLY A 12 9.74 1.89 -24.37
N GLY A 13 10.48 2.96 -24.67
CA GLY A 13 9.90 4.29 -24.95
C GLY A 13 9.50 5.07 -23.70
N ALA A 14 10.06 4.68 -22.55
CA ALA A 14 10.03 5.41 -21.30
C ALA A 14 11.44 5.40 -20.69
N ALA A 15 11.69 6.21 -19.67
CA ALA A 15 12.99 6.26 -19.01
C ALA A 15 12.85 6.28 -17.49
N TYR A 16 13.75 5.60 -16.78
CA TYR A 16 13.79 5.62 -15.32
C TYR A 16 15.20 5.78 -14.78
N TRP A 17 15.27 6.06 -13.48
CA TRP A 17 16.51 6.19 -12.72
C TRP A 17 16.50 5.26 -11.53
N GLU A 18 17.57 4.49 -11.38
CA GLU A 18 17.83 3.74 -10.16
C GLU A 18 18.34 4.70 -9.08
N ALA A 19 17.82 4.58 -7.86
CA ALA A 19 18.31 5.37 -6.73
C ALA A 19 19.73 4.96 -6.28
N GLY A 20 20.16 3.74 -6.61
CA GLY A 20 21.46 3.18 -6.21
C GLY A 20 21.58 2.83 -4.73
N GLY A 21 20.47 2.88 -3.98
CA GLY A 21 20.39 2.61 -2.55
C GLY A 21 19.05 3.08 -1.98
N TYR A 22 18.97 3.24 -0.66
CA TYR A 22 17.79 3.75 0.02
C TYR A 22 17.56 5.25 -0.24
N THR A 23 16.30 5.66 -0.42
CA THR A 23 15.92 7.08 -0.50
C THR A 23 16.05 7.77 0.85
N TYR A 24 15.85 9.08 0.89
CA TYR A 24 15.87 9.85 2.13
C TYR A 24 14.88 9.28 3.18
N MET A 25 13.70 8.86 2.73
CA MET A 25 12.67 8.26 3.59
C MET A 25 12.91 6.76 3.88
N GLY A 26 13.94 6.15 3.28
CA GLY A 26 14.23 4.73 3.44
C GLY A 26 13.57 3.81 2.41
N GLY A 27 12.94 4.36 1.37
CA GLY A 27 12.40 3.55 0.27
C GLY A 27 13.52 2.86 -0.51
N SER A 28 13.26 1.66 -1.02
CA SER A 28 14.15 0.82 -1.82
C SER A 28 13.40 0.24 -3.02
N GLY A 29 14.09 -0.51 -3.89
CA GLY A 29 13.47 -1.17 -5.05
C GLY A 29 12.61 -0.23 -5.90
N ASN A 30 11.37 -0.66 -6.18
CA ASN A 30 10.43 0.10 -7.01
C ASN A 30 10.11 1.48 -6.42
N SER A 31 9.85 1.57 -5.11
CA SER A 31 9.52 2.84 -4.46
C SER A 31 10.66 3.86 -4.61
N ALA A 32 11.91 3.43 -4.46
CA ALA A 32 13.07 4.29 -4.66
C ALA A 32 13.26 4.72 -6.12
N GLN A 33 12.99 3.81 -7.06
CA GLN A 33 13.06 4.08 -8.49
C GLN A 33 12.00 5.10 -8.93
N LEU A 34 10.78 5.02 -8.38
CA LEU A 34 9.73 6.01 -8.60
C LEU A 34 10.15 7.40 -8.08
N GLU A 35 10.67 7.48 -6.85
CA GLU A 35 11.16 8.75 -6.28
C GLU A 35 12.30 9.36 -7.12
N ALA A 36 13.31 8.56 -7.48
CA ALA A 36 14.46 8.99 -8.26
C ALA A 36 14.04 9.49 -9.66
N THR A 37 13.16 8.75 -10.32
CA THR A 37 12.64 9.10 -11.66
C THR A 37 11.81 10.38 -11.62
N ALA A 38 10.94 10.55 -10.61
CA ALA A 38 10.17 11.77 -10.42
C ALA A 38 11.04 13.00 -10.16
N LEU A 39 12.11 12.85 -9.37
CA LEU A 39 13.09 13.92 -9.15
C LEU A 39 13.86 14.27 -10.43
N ALA A 40 14.26 13.28 -11.21
CA ALA A 40 14.96 13.49 -12.48
C ALA A 40 14.07 14.25 -13.48
N ALA A 41 12.82 13.80 -13.66
CA ALA A 41 11.82 14.47 -14.48
C ALA A 41 11.64 15.93 -14.06
N LEU A 42 11.40 16.18 -12.77
CA LEU A 42 11.22 17.52 -12.23
C LEU A 42 12.45 18.42 -12.45
N ALA A 43 13.66 17.87 -12.33
CA ALA A 43 14.90 18.60 -12.58
C ALA A 43 15.04 19.02 -14.05
N PHE A 44 14.76 18.11 -14.99
CA PHE A 44 14.80 18.39 -16.43
C PHE A 44 13.75 19.43 -16.84
N ILE A 45 12.50 19.27 -16.37
CA ILE A 45 11.41 20.20 -16.63
C ILE A 45 11.75 21.60 -16.15
N ARG A 46 12.19 21.74 -14.89
CA ARG A 46 12.54 23.04 -14.31
C ARG A 46 13.73 23.71 -15.00
N ALA A 47 14.68 22.91 -15.47
CA ALA A 47 15.85 23.42 -16.18
C ALA A 47 15.58 23.74 -17.66
N GLY A 48 14.46 23.27 -18.23
CA GLY A 48 14.20 23.37 -19.66
C GLY A 48 15.25 22.63 -20.53
N LYS A 49 15.83 21.55 -20.00
CA LYS A 49 16.86 20.74 -20.68
C LYS A 49 16.43 19.28 -20.71
N HIS A 50 16.93 18.52 -21.69
CA HIS A 50 16.62 17.09 -21.84
C HIS A 50 15.11 16.83 -21.86
N THR A 51 14.37 17.61 -22.66
CA THR A 51 12.90 17.58 -22.70
C THR A 51 12.33 16.24 -23.11
N ASP A 52 13.03 15.52 -23.99
CA ASP A 52 12.60 14.20 -24.44
C ASP A 52 12.71 13.20 -23.29
N LEU A 53 13.85 13.18 -22.59
CA LEU A 53 14.03 12.36 -21.38
C LEU A 53 13.05 12.75 -20.26
N ALA A 54 12.68 14.03 -20.14
CA ALA A 54 11.64 14.43 -19.20
C ALA A 54 10.29 13.79 -19.55
N ASN A 55 9.91 13.76 -20.83
CA ASN A 55 8.67 13.11 -21.28
C ASN A 55 8.74 11.58 -21.12
N ASP A 56 9.89 10.97 -21.40
CA ASP A 56 10.10 9.53 -21.22
C ASP A 56 10.01 9.16 -19.73
N ALA A 57 10.53 10.00 -18.84
CA ALA A 57 10.40 9.85 -17.39
C ALA A 57 8.95 9.96 -16.91
N LEU A 58 8.20 10.94 -17.40
CA LEU A 58 6.78 11.07 -17.08
C LEU A 58 5.98 9.87 -17.59
N THR A 59 6.32 9.35 -18.77
CA THR A 59 5.71 8.13 -19.32
C THR A 59 5.94 6.93 -18.41
N TYR A 60 7.17 6.76 -17.92
CA TYR A 60 7.50 5.71 -16.95
C TYR A 60 6.65 5.84 -15.68
N LEU A 61 6.55 7.05 -15.11
CA LEU A 61 5.75 7.29 -13.92
C LEU A 61 4.27 6.97 -14.16
N VAL A 62 3.68 7.44 -15.26
CA VAL A 62 2.27 7.15 -15.60
C VAL A 62 2.02 5.65 -15.74
N ARG A 63 2.96 4.89 -16.31
CA ARG A 63 2.87 3.43 -16.44
C ARG A 63 2.96 2.70 -15.09
N ASN A 64 3.70 3.24 -14.13
CA ASN A 64 3.94 2.61 -12.82
C ASN A 64 3.02 3.19 -11.72
N LYS A 65 1.78 3.52 -12.07
CA LYS A 65 0.73 3.95 -11.15
C LYS A 65 0.05 2.71 -10.54
N ASP A 66 -0.05 2.64 -9.22
CA ASP A 66 -0.69 1.53 -8.49
C ASP A 66 -2.22 1.56 -8.61
N SER A 67 -2.91 0.48 -8.23
CA SER A 67 -4.37 0.33 -8.38
C SER A 67 -5.22 1.36 -7.62
N PHE A 68 -4.66 2.09 -6.65
CA PHE A 68 -5.31 3.18 -5.93
C PHE A 68 -5.12 4.54 -6.61
N GLY A 69 -4.32 4.55 -7.67
CA GLY A 69 -3.96 5.72 -8.43
C GLY A 69 -2.81 6.52 -7.81
N THR A 70 -1.99 5.86 -7.01
CA THR A 70 -0.80 6.43 -6.36
C THR A 70 0.49 5.77 -6.87
N TRP A 71 1.61 6.01 -6.21
CA TRP A 71 2.94 5.50 -6.56
C TRP A 71 3.60 4.79 -5.39
N ASP A 72 2.91 3.80 -4.81
CA ASP A 72 3.30 2.94 -3.69
C ASP A 72 3.44 3.65 -2.33
N THR A 73 4.17 4.78 -2.28
CA THR A 73 4.46 5.50 -1.04
C THR A 73 4.03 6.96 -1.14
N THR A 74 3.90 7.62 0.02
CA THR A 74 3.60 9.05 0.07
C THR A 74 4.68 9.89 -0.61
N SER A 75 5.97 9.55 -0.42
CA SER A 75 7.09 10.31 -0.99
C SER A 75 7.07 10.24 -2.52
N ALA A 76 7.00 9.03 -3.06
CA ALA A 76 6.93 8.79 -4.49
C ALA A 76 5.69 9.46 -5.10
N THR A 77 4.52 9.33 -4.46
CA THR A 77 3.28 9.97 -4.93
C THR A 77 3.41 11.48 -5.00
N VAL A 78 3.91 12.13 -3.94
CA VAL A 78 4.08 13.59 -3.91
C VAL A 78 5.08 14.06 -4.98
N LEU A 79 6.20 13.35 -5.15
CA LEU A 79 7.22 13.70 -6.12
C LEU A 79 6.72 13.54 -7.56
N THR A 80 6.02 12.44 -7.84
CA THR A 80 5.42 12.18 -9.15
C THR A 80 4.37 13.22 -9.50
N LEU A 81 3.46 13.55 -8.58
CA LEU A 81 2.46 14.59 -8.80
C LEU A 81 3.10 15.96 -9.06
N LYS A 82 4.18 16.30 -8.36
CA LYS A 82 4.95 17.53 -8.64
C LYS A 82 5.54 17.53 -10.05
N ALA A 83 6.08 16.40 -10.51
CA ALA A 83 6.63 16.29 -11.86
C ALA A 83 5.54 16.43 -12.93
N LEU A 84 4.42 15.74 -12.76
CA LEU A 84 3.26 15.80 -13.66
C LEU A 84 2.66 17.22 -13.72
N ILE A 85 2.46 17.89 -12.58
CA ILE A 85 1.97 19.27 -12.57
C ILE A 85 2.97 20.22 -13.26
N ALA A 86 4.27 20.03 -13.03
CA ALA A 86 5.29 20.85 -13.66
C ALA A 86 5.37 20.65 -15.19
N SER A 87 4.98 19.49 -15.71
CA SER A 87 4.96 19.22 -17.16
C SER A 87 3.76 19.84 -17.87
N VAL A 88 2.66 20.08 -17.15
CA VAL A 88 1.48 20.75 -17.72
C VAL A 88 1.83 22.21 -18.02
N LYS A 89 2.09 22.51 -19.29
CA LYS A 89 2.14 23.89 -19.78
C LYS A 89 0.71 24.41 -19.86
N SER A 90 0.47 25.62 -19.37
CA SER A 90 -0.83 26.28 -19.38
C SER A 90 -1.45 26.32 -20.78
N GLY A 91 -2.40 25.42 -21.03
CA GLY A 91 -3.21 25.32 -22.24
C GLY A 91 -4.22 24.21 -22.03
N ALA A 92 -5.50 24.45 -22.28
CA ALA A 92 -6.52 23.41 -22.26
C ALA A 92 -6.08 22.31 -23.24
N GLU A 93 -6.05 21.05 -22.78
CA GLU A 93 -5.82 19.94 -23.70
C GLU A 93 -6.93 19.96 -24.75
N ASP A 94 -6.56 19.85 -26.04
CA ASP A 94 -7.52 19.68 -27.15
C ASP A 94 -8.07 18.25 -27.11
N VAL A 95 -8.88 17.98 -26.09
CA VAL A 95 -9.44 16.66 -25.79
C VAL A 95 -10.95 16.68 -26.03
N ASP A 96 -11.36 15.82 -26.95
CA ASP A 96 -12.75 15.54 -27.27
C ASP A 96 -12.80 14.10 -27.76
N ALA A 97 -12.98 13.19 -26.81
CA ALA A 97 -12.86 11.75 -27.01
C ALA A 97 -13.98 10.98 -26.32
N SER A 98 -14.46 9.95 -27.01
CA SER A 98 -15.33 8.91 -26.49
C SER A 98 -14.51 7.64 -26.29
N VAL A 99 -14.48 7.12 -25.08
CA VAL A 99 -13.78 5.87 -24.72
C VAL A 99 -14.82 4.80 -24.43
N THR A 100 -14.78 3.71 -25.18
CA THR A 100 -15.62 2.53 -24.94
C THR A 100 -14.76 1.40 -24.40
N VAL A 101 -15.13 0.90 -23.22
CA VAL A 101 -14.50 -0.23 -22.55
C VAL A 101 -15.42 -1.42 -22.66
N THR A 102 -14.92 -2.52 -23.21
CA THR A 102 -15.66 -3.78 -23.37
C THR A 102 -14.99 -4.88 -22.56
N LEU A 103 -15.78 -5.54 -21.71
CA LEU A 103 -15.33 -6.68 -20.92
C LEU A 103 -15.77 -7.98 -21.60
N ASN A 104 -14.81 -8.86 -21.88
CA ASN A 104 -15.01 -10.19 -22.44
C ASN A 104 -15.84 -10.20 -23.74
N GLY A 105 -15.71 -9.16 -24.56
CA GLY A 105 -16.47 -8.98 -25.80
C GLY A 105 -17.99 -8.81 -25.62
N GLY A 106 -18.47 -8.64 -24.38
CA GLY A 106 -19.88 -8.60 -24.03
C GLY A 106 -20.29 -7.25 -23.43
N GLN A 107 -20.08 -7.07 -22.14
CA GLN A 107 -20.51 -5.85 -21.44
C GLN A 107 -19.67 -4.66 -21.92
N ALA A 108 -20.32 -3.61 -22.44
CA ALA A 108 -19.64 -2.39 -22.88
C ALA A 108 -20.14 -1.19 -22.09
N LYS A 109 -19.21 -0.32 -21.67
CA LYS A 109 -19.49 0.97 -21.05
C LYS A 109 -18.69 2.06 -21.76
N THR A 110 -19.29 3.23 -21.91
CA THR A 110 -18.67 4.35 -22.63
C THR A 110 -18.57 5.57 -21.72
N ALA A 111 -17.44 6.26 -21.76
CA ALA A 111 -17.21 7.56 -21.13
C ALA A 111 -16.88 8.62 -22.20
N SER A 112 -17.25 9.86 -21.94
CA SER A 112 -16.92 11.01 -22.82
C SER A 112 -16.03 11.98 -22.06
N VAL A 113 -14.88 12.30 -22.64
CA VAL A 113 -13.94 13.29 -22.14
C VAL A 113 -13.91 14.48 -23.09
N THR A 114 -14.29 15.65 -22.60
CA THR A 114 -14.43 16.89 -23.35
C THR A 114 -13.62 18.02 -22.67
N PRO A 115 -13.46 19.19 -23.30
CA PRO A 115 -12.74 20.30 -22.69
C PRO A 115 -13.36 20.81 -21.37
N GLU A 116 -14.62 20.47 -21.10
CA GLU A 116 -15.34 20.85 -19.88
C GLU A 116 -15.13 19.86 -18.71
N ASN A 117 -14.63 18.66 -18.97
CA ASN A 117 -14.50 17.61 -17.94
C ASN A 117 -13.18 16.82 -17.98
N PHE A 118 -12.20 17.27 -18.75
CA PHE A 118 -10.90 16.59 -18.90
C PHE A 118 -10.11 16.46 -17.60
N ASP A 119 -10.36 17.34 -16.65
CA ASP A 119 -9.78 17.34 -15.30
C ASP A 119 -10.54 16.42 -14.32
N VAL A 120 -11.64 15.80 -14.76
CA VAL A 120 -12.47 14.89 -13.97
C VAL A 120 -12.13 13.43 -14.30
N VAL A 121 -11.81 12.66 -13.26
CA VAL A 121 -11.61 11.21 -13.37
C VAL A 121 -12.93 10.54 -13.79
N GLN A 122 -12.91 9.87 -14.94
CA GLN A 122 -14.02 9.06 -15.42
C GLN A 122 -13.88 7.61 -14.91
N MET A 123 -14.84 7.13 -14.13
CA MET A 123 -14.80 5.78 -13.54
C MET A 123 -15.84 4.87 -14.17
N LEU A 124 -15.39 3.73 -14.72
CA LEU A 124 -16.25 2.67 -15.25
C LEU A 124 -16.02 1.39 -14.44
N VAL A 125 -17.07 0.92 -13.78
CA VAL A 125 -17.01 -0.27 -12.90
C VAL A 125 -17.74 -1.45 -13.55
N PHE A 126 -17.18 -2.65 -13.49
CA PHE A 126 -17.84 -3.89 -13.90
C PHE A 126 -17.92 -4.81 -12.67
N ASP A 127 -19.12 -4.99 -12.12
CA ASP A 127 -19.31 -5.74 -10.85
C ASP A 127 -19.54 -7.24 -11.08
N ASP A 128 -19.98 -7.63 -12.28
CA ASP A 128 -20.34 -9.01 -12.62
C ASP A 128 -19.19 -9.72 -13.36
N VAL A 129 -17.99 -9.68 -12.79
CA VAL A 129 -16.81 -10.39 -13.33
C VAL A 129 -16.73 -11.78 -12.70
N PRO A 130 -16.91 -12.87 -13.48
CA PRO A 130 -16.81 -14.22 -12.92
C PRO A 130 -15.39 -14.50 -12.41
N PRO A 131 -15.21 -14.90 -11.13
CA PRO A 131 -13.89 -15.25 -10.62
C PRO A 131 -13.36 -16.52 -11.29
N GLY A 132 -12.04 -16.67 -11.34
CA GLY A 132 -11.37 -17.89 -11.83
C GLY A 132 -11.25 -18.02 -13.36
N HIS A 133 -11.62 -16.99 -14.11
CA HIS A 133 -11.46 -16.94 -15.56
C HIS A 133 -10.64 -15.72 -15.98
N GLY A 134 -9.82 -15.88 -17.03
CA GLY A 134 -9.13 -14.73 -17.64
C GLY A 134 -10.16 -13.72 -18.15
N SER A 135 -9.92 -12.45 -17.85
CA SER A 135 -10.78 -11.35 -18.31
C SER A 135 -10.05 -10.53 -19.37
N LEU A 136 -10.68 -10.37 -20.53
CA LEU A 136 -10.20 -9.48 -21.60
C LEU A 136 -10.89 -8.13 -21.47
N VAL A 137 -10.09 -7.06 -21.37
CA VAL A 137 -10.57 -5.68 -21.34
C VAL A 137 -10.12 -4.99 -22.63
N ASP A 138 -11.08 -4.75 -23.52
CA ASP A 138 -10.86 -4.01 -24.77
C ASP A 138 -11.19 -2.54 -24.56
N ILE A 139 -10.27 -1.65 -24.91
CA ILE A 139 -10.44 -0.20 -24.78
C ILE A 139 -10.32 0.42 -26.17
N ALA A 140 -11.41 1.06 -26.63
CA ALA A 140 -11.46 1.75 -27.90
C ALA A 140 -11.66 3.25 -27.67
N LEU A 141 -10.74 4.07 -28.19
CA LEU A 141 -10.83 5.53 -28.17
C LEU A 141 -11.26 6.03 -29.55
N ASN A 142 -12.24 6.92 -29.56
CA ASN A 142 -12.68 7.65 -30.76
C ASN A 142 -12.67 9.15 -30.47
N GLY A 143 -11.98 9.93 -31.30
CA GLY A 143 -11.85 11.38 -31.13
C GLY A 143 -10.40 11.83 -31.01
N LYS A 144 -10.18 12.92 -30.28
CA LYS A 144 -8.87 13.57 -30.10
C LYS A 144 -8.51 13.68 -28.62
N GLY A 145 -7.21 13.71 -28.37
CA GLY A 145 -6.63 13.85 -27.04
C GLY A 145 -5.81 12.63 -26.64
N ASN A 146 -5.02 12.79 -25.57
CA ASN A 146 -4.21 11.72 -25.00
C ASN A 146 -4.74 11.42 -23.61
N LEU A 147 -5.49 10.31 -23.47
CA LEU A 147 -6.12 9.95 -22.21
C LEU A 147 -5.26 8.95 -21.46
N MET A 148 -4.93 9.28 -20.22
CA MET A 148 -4.37 8.31 -19.28
C MET A 148 -5.49 7.44 -18.74
N TYR A 149 -5.26 6.13 -18.67
CA TYR A 149 -6.23 5.19 -18.13
C TYR A 149 -5.55 4.22 -17.16
N GLN A 150 -6.38 3.60 -16.32
CA GLN A 150 -5.96 2.56 -15.41
C GLN A 150 -7.05 1.50 -15.34
N VAL A 151 -6.64 0.23 -15.29
CA VAL A 151 -7.52 -0.90 -15.05
C VAL A 151 -7.09 -1.54 -13.73
N ALA A 152 -8.01 -1.62 -12.78
CA ALA A 152 -7.80 -2.25 -11.49
C ALA A 152 -8.92 -3.27 -11.23
N GLY A 153 -8.58 -4.34 -10.53
CA GLY A 153 -9.51 -5.38 -10.11
C GLY A 153 -9.15 -5.90 -8.73
N SER A 154 -10.16 -6.28 -7.97
CA SER A 154 -10.01 -6.84 -6.62
C SER A 154 -10.87 -8.09 -6.47
N TYR A 155 -10.38 -9.08 -5.75
CA TYR A 155 -11.12 -10.30 -5.43
C TYR A 155 -10.73 -10.79 -4.03
N TYR A 156 -11.58 -11.63 -3.44
CA TYR A 156 -11.29 -12.31 -2.18
C TYR A 156 -10.83 -13.74 -2.47
N LEU A 157 -9.68 -14.12 -1.95
CA LEU A 157 -9.21 -15.50 -1.96
C LEU A 157 -9.40 -16.11 -0.56
N PRO A 158 -10.13 -17.23 -0.42
CA PRO A 158 -10.21 -17.91 0.87
C PRO A 158 -8.85 -18.41 1.35
N TRP A 159 -8.60 -18.30 2.65
CA TRP A 159 -7.34 -18.69 3.28
C TRP A 159 -6.94 -20.15 3.04
N ASP A 160 -7.90 -21.07 2.99
CA ASP A 160 -7.66 -22.49 2.68
C ASP A 160 -7.24 -22.73 1.22
N LYS A 161 -7.42 -21.73 0.35
CA LYS A 161 -7.03 -21.79 -1.06
C LYS A 161 -5.68 -21.17 -1.34
N LEU A 162 -5.20 -20.28 -0.49
CA LEU A 162 -3.92 -19.58 -0.65
C LEU A 162 -2.73 -20.54 -0.92
N PRO A 163 -2.62 -21.72 -0.26
CA PRO A 163 -1.54 -22.67 -0.56
C PRO A 163 -1.53 -23.24 -1.99
N PHE A 164 -2.65 -23.14 -2.73
CA PHE A 164 -2.71 -23.56 -4.15
C PHE A 164 -2.16 -22.51 -5.11
N TYR A 165 -1.86 -21.31 -4.63
CA TYR A 165 -1.35 -20.18 -5.40
C TYR A 165 -0.06 -19.62 -4.77
N PRO A 166 1.02 -20.42 -4.71
CA PRO A 166 2.27 -20.01 -4.06
C PRO A 166 2.92 -18.77 -4.67
N GLU A 167 2.60 -18.44 -5.92
CA GLU A 167 3.03 -17.20 -6.58
C GLU A 167 2.41 -15.93 -5.99
N LEU A 168 1.30 -16.04 -5.26
CA LEU A 168 0.68 -14.93 -4.52
C LEU A 168 1.32 -14.72 -3.14
N LEU A 169 2.06 -15.72 -2.65
CA LEU A 169 2.85 -15.61 -1.43
C LEU A 169 4.17 -14.92 -1.77
N SER A 170 4.50 -13.84 -1.06
CA SER A 170 5.79 -13.17 -1.24
C SER A 170 6.93 -14.16 -0.99
N ALA A 171 7.82 -14.33 -1.97
CA ALA A 171 8.91 -15.31 -1.91
C ALA A 171 9.86 -15.10 -0.72
N GLU A 172 9.92 -13.88 -0.18
CA GLU A 172 10.68 -13.51 1.01
C GLU A 172 9.85 -12.51 1.83
N GLU A 173 9.31 -12.96 2.95
CA GLU A 173 8.74 -12.05 3.96
C GLU A 173 9.89 -11.21 4.52
N LEU A 174 10.05 -9.94 4.14
CA LEU A 174 11.03 -9.08 4.83
C LEU A 174 10.60 -8.82 6.28
N VAL A 175 9.31 -8.92 6.56
CA VAL A 175 8.74 -8.78 7.90
C VAL A 175 7.96 -10.04 8.22
N THR A 176 8.16 -10.61 9.40
CA THR A 176 7.33 -11.69 9.95
C THR A 176 6.54 -11.15 11.15
N ILE A 177 5.27 -11.54 11.26
CA ILE A 177 4.39 -11.16 12.35
C ILE A 177 3.73 -12.40 12.94
N ASP A 178 3.87 -12.56 14.25
CA ASP A 178 3.18 -13.59 15.03
C ASP A 178 2.20 -12.92 16.00
N VAL A 179 0.93 -13.31 15.94
CA VAL A 179 -0.13 -12.84 16.85
C VAL A 179 -0.74 -14.04 17.54
N THR A 180 -0.56 -14.14 18.85
CA THR A 180 -1.03 -15.27 19.67
C THR A 180 -2.03 -14.80 20.71
N TYR A 181 -3.17 -15.47 20.77
CA TYR A 181 -4.19 -15.26 21.81
C TYR A 181 -3.99 -16.29 22.91
N ASP A 182 -4.06 -15.87 24.18
CA ASP A 182 -3.88 -16.79 25.32
C ASP A 182 -4.93 -17.92 25.37
N ARG A 183 -6.11 -17.66 24.79
CA ARG A 183 -7.21 -18.63 24.64
C ARG A 183 -8.13 -18.24 23.48
N ALA A 184 -8.84 -19.24 22.96
CA ALA A 184 -9.84 -19.07 21.90
C ALA A 184 -11.30 -19.17 22.38
N GLU A 185 -11.51 -19.66 23.60
CA GLU A 185 -12.84 -19.83 24.22
C GLU A 185 -12.97 -18.91 25.44
N LEU A 186 -14.01 -18.09 25.45
CA LEU A 186 -14.20 -16.98 26.40
C LEU A 186 -15.64 -16.93 26.90
N ALA A 187 -15.85 -16.38 28.09
CA ALA A 187 -17.16 -15.91 28.52
C ALA A 187 -17.35 -14.42 28.18
N VAL A 188 -18.60 -13.95 28.17
CA VAL A 188 -18.88 -12.51 28.05
C VAL A 188 -18.20 -11.75 29.20
N ASN A 189 -17.55 -10.63 28.87
CA ASN A 189 -16.72 -9.78 29.72
C ASN A 189 -15.34 -10.32 30.10
N ASP A 190 -14.98 -11.54 29.69
CA ASP A 190 -13.61 -12.02 29.81
C ASP A 190 -12.65 -11.14 29.02
N THR A 191 -11.41 -11.12 29.50
CA THR A 191 -10.30 -10.41 28.88
C THR A 191 -9.29 -11.42 28.34
N VAL A 192 -9.04 -11.42 27.04
CA VAL A 192 -8.03 -12.25 26.37
C VAL A 192 -6.72 -11.45 26.24
N GLY A 193 -5.60 -12.06 26.62
CA GLY A 193 -4.27 -11.55 26.32
C GLY A 193 -3.89 -11.85 24.88
N VAL A 194 -3.26 -10.87 24.22
CA VAL A 194 -2.73 -10.99 22.87
C VAL A 194 -1.25 -10.64 22.90
N ASP A 195 -0.41 -11.59 22.53
CA ASP A 195 1.04 -11.43 22.39
C ASP A 195 1.37 -11.24 20.91
N VAL A 196 2.18 -10.21 20.61
CA VAL A 196 2.59 -9.84 19.26
C VAL A 196 4.11 -9.82 19.18
N VAL A 197 4.65 -10.51 18.18
CA VAL A 197 6.07 -10.48 17.83
C VAL A 197 6.19 -10.03 16.38
N VAL A 198 6.98 -8.98 16.14
CA VAL A 198 7.26 -8.48 14.79
C VAL A 198 8.76 -8.51 14.56
N THR A 199 9.18 -9.22 13.52
CA THR A 199 10.59 -9.40 13.18
C THR A 199 10.85 -8.88 11.78
N LEU A 200 11.80 -7.97 11.64
CA LEU A 200 12.39 -7.66 10.33
C LEU A 200 13.50 -8.67 10.04
N ASN A 201 13.47 -9.29 8.87
CA ASN A 201 14.39 -10.36 8.48
C ASN A 201 15.68 -9.82 7.87
N GLU A 202 15.65 -8.63 7.26
CA GLU A 202 16.83 -7.94 6.73
C GLU A 202 16.72 -6.41 6.83
N GLY A 203 17.84 -5.74 7.09
CA GLY A 203 17.94 -4.28 7.02
C GLY A 203 17.33 -3.54 8.22
N VAL A 204 16.83 -2.34 7.95
CA VAL A 204 16.19 -1.45 8.93
C VAL A 204 14.99 -0.77 8.29
N ALA A 205 13.81 -0.92 8.89
CA ALA A 205 12.61 -0.17 8.57
C ALA A 205 12.51 1.03 9.53
N ARG A 206 12.86 2.22 9.03
CA ARG A 206 12.80 3.47 9.81
C ARG A 206 11.38 3.83 10.24
N SER A 207 10.40 3.41 9.45
CA SER A 207 8.98 3.55 9.75
C SER A 207 8.29 2.27 9.33
N ALA A 208 7.69 1.57 10.28
CA ALA A 208 6.93 0.35 10.06
C ALA A 208 5.51 0.51 10.60
N ILE A 209 4.58 -0.20 10.00
CA ILE A 209 3.20 -0.31 10.46
C ILE A 209 2.97 -1.74 10.90
N VAL A 210 2.33 -1.91 12.05
CA VAL A 210 1.78 -3.18 12.52
C VAL A 210 0.27 -3.00 12.61
N ASP A 211 -0.46 -3.63 11.70
CA ASP A 211 -1.92 -3.58 11.62
C ASP A 211 -2.50 -4.88 12.17
N LEU A 212 -3.07 -4.80 13.37
CA LEU A 212 -3.59 -5.96 14.10
C LEU A 212 -5.10 -6.07 13.92
N GLY A 213 -5.57 -7.27 13.57
CA GLY A 213 -7.00 -7.54 13.45
C GLY A 213 -7.73 -7.39 14.78
N LEU A 214 -8.76 -6.53 14.81
CA LEU A 214 -9.71 -6.43 15.91
C LEU A 214 -10.93 -7.31 15.62
N PRO A 215 -11.11 -8.45 16.32
CA PRO A 215 -12.28 -9.29 16.12
C PRO A 215 -13.59 -8.56 16.47
N PRO A 216 -14.67 -8.80 15.71
CA PRO A 216 -15.95 -8.17 15.97
C PRO A 216 -16.47 -8.57 17.36
N GLY A 217 -17.09 -7.63 18.07
CA GLY A 217 -17.62 -7.87 19.42
C GLY A 217 -16.55 -7.89 20.52
N PHE A 218 -15.32 -7.48 20.21
CA PHE A 218 -14.27 -7.21 21.19
C PHE A 218 -13.98 -5.71 21.29
N SER A 219 -13.55 -5.25 22.47
CA SER A 219 -12.99 -3.91 22.65
C SER A 219 -11.54 -4.02 23.12
N VAL A 220 -10.71 -3.10 22.67
CA VAL A 220 -9.32 -2.99 23.15
C VAL A 220 -9.29 -2.40 24.56
N GLU A 221 -8.50 -3.00 25.45
CA GLU A 221 -8.12 -2.39 26.72
C GLU A 221 -7.04 -1.32 26.42
N THR A 222 -7.48 -0.12 26.03
CA THR A 222 -6.62 0.93 25.48
C THR A 222 -5.50 1.39 26.42
N GLU A 223 -5.67 1.21 27.72
CA GLU A 223 -4.63 1.50 28.72
C GLU A 223 -3.35 0.71 28.46
N ASP A 224 -3.44 -0.51 27.93
CA ASP A 224 -2.26 -1.34 27.62
C ASP A 224 -1.42 -0.69 26.52
N LEU A 225 -2.06 -0.27 25.43
CA LEU A 225 -1.40 0.41 24.30
C LEU A 225 -0.89 1.81 24.69
N ALA A 226 -1.66 2.56 25.48
CA ALA A 226 -1.24 3.87 25.96
C ALA A 226 0.02 3.78 26.83
N ARG A 227 0.13 2.74 27.68
CA ARG A 227 1.35 2.50 28.46
C ARG A 227 2.55 2.12 27.59
N LEU A 228 2.35 1.36 26.51
CA LEU A 228 3.42 1.06 25.56
C LEU A 228 3.94 2.35 24.91
N VAL A 229 3.05 3.19 24.39
CA VAL A 229 3.43 4.48 23.80
C VAL A 229 4.20 5.35 24.79
N ALA A 230 3.68 5.54 26.01
CA ALA A 230 4.36 6.33 27.04
C ALA A 230 5.75 5.79 27.37
N ARG A 231 5.87 4.46 27.53
CA ARG A 231 7.15 3.80 27.79
C ARG A 231 8.20 4.09 26.71
N TYR A 232 7.81 4.06 25.43
CA TYR A 232 8.73 4.31 24.33
C TYR A 232 9.03 5.79 24.11
N GLN A 233 8.08 6.69 24.41
CA GLN A 233 8.32 8.13 24.40
C GLN A 233 9.36 8.57 25.44
N ASP A 234 9.44 7.86 26.58
CA ASP A 234 10.42 8.11 27.64
C ASP A 234 11.82 7.53 27.35
N THR A 235 12.04 6.90 26.18
CA THR A 235 13.36 6.37 25.80
C THR A 235 14.32 7.48 25.34
N PRO A 236 15.64 7.34 25.58
CA PRO A 236 16.64 8.29 25.08
C PRO A 236 16.60 8.47 23.55
N GLU A 237 17.10 9.59 23.04
CA GLU A 237 17.20 9.83 21.59
C GLU A 237 18.03 8.75 20.88
N ASP A 238 19.08 8.24 21.53
CA ASP A 238 19.98 7.21 21.02
C ASP A 238 19.54 5.77 21.34
N TYR A 239 18.30 5.57 21.77
CA TYR A 239 17.75 4.23 22.01
C TYR A 239 17.77 3.40 20.71
N ALA A 240 18.44 2.25 20.79
CA ALA A 240 18.88 1.47 19.63
C ALA A 240 17.86 0.42 19.12
N TYR A 241 16.68 0.35 19.72
CA TYR A 241 15.65 -0.66 19.40
C TYR A 241 14.38 0.00 18.88
N ALA A 242 13.50 -0.81 18.30
CA ALA A 242 12.21 -0.38 17.82
C ALA A 242 11.37 0.33 18.90
N ARG A 243 10.61 1.34 18.49
CA ARG A 243 9.74 2.14 19.38
C ARG A 243 8.32 2.17 18.86
N ILE A 244 7.33 1.99 19.74
CA ILE A 244 5.93 2.26 19.41
C ILE A 244 5.67 3.75 19.64
N GLU A 245 5.41 4.48 18.56
CA GLU A 245 5.25 5.94 18.62
C GLU A 245 3.82 6.36 18.96
N ARG A 246 2.85 5.65 18.40
CA ARG A 246 1.41 5.90 18.55
C ARG A 246 0.60 4.71 18.06
N TYR A 247 -0.69 4.73 18.37
CA TYR A 247 -1.66 3.78 17.83
C TYR A 247 -2.93 4.49 17.36
N GLU A 248 -3.64 3.86 16.43
CA GLU A 248 -4.97 4.25 15.98
C GLU A 248 -5.92 3.05 16.05
N LEU A 249 -7.19 3.31 16.31
CA LEU A 249 -8.22 2.27 16.37
C LEU A 249 -9.26 2.54 15.30
N THR A 250 -9.58 1.50 14.53
CA THR A 250 -10.72 1.50 13.61
C THR A 250 -11.75 0.48 14.08
N GLY A 251 -12.86 0.32 13.34
CA GLY A 251 -13.87 -0.68 13.68
C GLY A 251 -13.38 -2.14 13.56
N ARG A 252 -12.26 -2.38 12.88
CA ARG A 252 -11.74 -3.73 12.58
C ARG A 252 -10.24 -3.88 12.83
N GLN A 253 -9.52 -2.82 13.17
CA GLN A 253 -8.07 -2.83 13.22
C GLN A 253 -7.52 -2.01 14.39
N ILE A 254 -6.33 -2.40 14.83
CA ILE A 254 -5.46 -1.63 15.71
C ILE A 254 -4.18 -1.37 14.92
N ILE A 255 -3.96 -0.11 14.55
CA ILE A 255 -2.81 0.29 13.74
C ILE A 255 -1.74 0.83 14.68
N ILE A 256 -0.59 0.19 14.74
CA ILE A 256 0.57 0.58 15.56
C ILE A 256 1.64 1.17 14.64
N TYR A 257 2.12 2.36 14.99
CA TYR A 257 3.20 3.03 14.26
C TYR A 257 4.52 2.78 14.99
N VAL A 258 5.48 2.21 14.27
CA VAL A 258 6.75 1.75 14.82
C VAL A 258 7.90 2.47 14.13
N SER A 259 8.87 2.99 14.88
CA SER A 259 10.15 3.46 14.35
C SER A 259 11.27 2.48 14.62
N ASP A 260 12.27 2.51 13.73
CA ASP A 260 13.56 1.82 13.84
C ASP A 260 13.46 0.30 14.07
N LEU A 261 12.49 -0.37 13.41
CA LEU A 261 12.43 -1.83 13.39
C LEU A 261 13.66 -2.37 12.65
N THR A 262 14.52 -3.07 13.36
CA THR A 262 15.86 -3.46 12.89
C THR A 262 15.99 -4.98 12.84
N ALA A 263 16.64 -5.50 11.80
CA ALA A 263 16.81 -6.93 11.64
C ALA A 263 17.59 -7.56 12.81
N GLY A 264 17.11 -8.71 13.28
CA GLY A 264 17.64 -9.41 14.45
C GLY A 264 17.26 -8.78 15.81
N GLN A 265 16.42 -7.75 15.81
CA GLN A 265 15.88 -7.12 17.02
C GLN A 265 14.34 -7.08 16.95
N PRO A 266 13.68 -8.20 17.29
CA PRO A 266 12.22 -8.28 17.21
C PRO A 266 11.56 -7.27 18.16
N LEU A 267 10.46 -6.68 17.71
CA LEU A 267 9.56 -5.90 18.55
C LEU A 267 8.53 -6.85 19.17
N GLU A 268 8.56 -6.96 20.49
CA GLU A 268 7.63 -7.77 21.27
C GLU A 268 6.77 -6.89 22.16
N PHE A 269 5.46 -7.09 22.12
CA PHE A 269 4.52 -6.43 23.02
C PHE A 269 3.24 -7.24 23.19
N SER A 270 2.48 -6.89 24.22
CA SER A 270 1.18 -7.51 24.46
C SER A 270 0.14 -6.48 24.87
N TYR A 271 -1.11 -6.83 24.61
CA TYR A 271 -2.27 -6.04 24.96
C TYR A 271 -3.45 -6.95 25.22
N ARG A 272 -4.52 -6.38 25.77
CA ARG A 272 -5.73 -7.15 26.09
C ARG A 272 -6.92 -6.69 25.28
N LEU A 273 -7.77 -7.66 24.96
CA LEU A 273 -9.10 -7.45 24.38
C LEU A 273 -10.17 -7.95 25.34
N ARG A 274 -11.30 -7.26 25.40
CA ARG A 274 -12.46 -7.69 26.18
C ARG A 274 -13.59 -8.16 25.29
N ALA A 275 -14.07 -9.37 25.54
CA ALA A 275 -15.25 -9.93 24.87
C ALA A 275 -16.53 -9.23 25.35
N LYS A 276 -17.30 -8.63 24.44
CA LYS A 276 -18.50 -7.85 24.81
C LYS A 276 -19.80 -8.60 24.59
N PHE A 277 -19.83 -9.53 23.64
CA PHE A 277 -21.04 -10.23 23.24
C PHE A 277 -20.76 -11.72 23.05
N PRO A 278 -21.78 -12.58 23.18
CA PRO A 278 -21.65 -13.97 22.76
C PRO A 278 -21.62 -14.05 21.24
N LEU A 279 -20.56 -14.63 20.68
CA LEU A 279 -20.40 -14.81 19.25
C LEU A 279 -19.30 -15.83 18.93
N LYS A 280 -19.31 -16.32 17.69
CA LYS A 280 -18.18 -17.02 17.10
C LYS A 280 -17.74 -16.22 15.87
N ALA A 281 -16.52 -15.70 15.88
CA ALA A 281 -16.01 -14.90 14.78
C ALA A 281 -14.52 -15.14 14.52
N GLN A 282 -14.12 -14.82 13.30
CA GLN A 282 -12.73 -14.73 12.91
C GLN A 282 -12.22 -13.29 13.10
N THR A 283 -10.98 -13.17 13.55
CA THR A 283 -10.26 -11.91 13.49
C THR A 283 -10.04 -11.52 12.02
N PRO A 284 -9.89 -10.24 11.68
CA PRO A 284 -9.18 -9.88 10.47
C PRO A 284 -7.75 -10.45 10.49
N ALA A 285 -7.11 -10.55 9.32
CA ALA A 285 -5.69 -10.84 9.25
C ALA A 285 -4.92 -9.70 9.93
N SER A 286 -3.75 -10.02 10.48
CA SER A 286 -2.83 -9.01 11.00
C SER A 286 -1.64 -8.90 10.06
N THR A 287 -1.16 -7.70 9.80
CA THR A 287 -0.04 -7.46 8.88
C THR A 287 1.03 -6.60 9.53
N ALA A 288 2.27 -6.75 9.09
CA ALA A 288 3.33 -5.81 9.39
C ALA A 288 4.18 -5.54 8.15
N TYR A 289 4.53 -4.28 7.91
CA TYR A 289 5.28 -3.88 6.72
C TYR A 289 6.10 -2.61 6.97
N ASP A 290 7.17 -2.44 6.20
CA ASP A 290 7.89 -1.17 6.11
C ASP A 290 7.05 -0.17 5.31
N TYR A 291 6.77 0.99 5.92
CA TYR A 291 5.90 2.02 5.37
C TYR A 291 6.38 2.58 4.02
N TYR A 292 7.70 2.59 3.78
CA TYR A 292 8.29 3.04 2.52
C TYR A 292 8.73 1.90 1.61
N ASN A 293 8.49 0.65 2.02
CA ASN A 293 8.69 -0.56 1.22
C ASN A 293 7.46 -1.49 1.35
N PRO A 294 6.24 -1.02 0.99
CA PRO A 294 4.98 -1.70 1.35
C PRO A 294 4.73 -3.01 0.60
N ALA A 295 5.48 -3.30 -0.47
CA ALA A 295 5.42 -4.57 -1.19
C ALA A 295 5.93 -5.76 -0.35
N THR A 296 6.61 -5.47 0.76
CA THR A 296 7.21 -6.48 1.63
C THR A 296 6.44 -6.51 2.95
N VAL A 297 5.53 -7.48 3.05
CA VAL A 297 4.55 -7.58 4.12
C VAL A 297 4.64 -8.95 4.78
N GLY A 298 4.62 -8.97 6.11
CA GLY A 298 4.31 -10.15 6.90
C GLY A 298 2.82 -10.20 7.14
N GLU A 299 2.22 -11.38 7.01
CA GLU A 299 0.78 -11.55 7.20
C GLU A 299 0.48 -12.77 8.10
N GLN A 300 -0.24 -12.51 9.19
CA GLN A 300 -0.78 -13.54 10.08
C GLN A 300 -2.25 -13.79 9.75
N SER A 301 -2.56 -15.04 9.42
CA SER A 301 -3.91 -15.47 9.08
C SER A 301 -4.92 -15.27 10.24
N PRO A 302 -6.21 -15.06 9.92
CA PRO A 302 -7.31 -14.96 10.89
C PRO A 302 -7.35 -16.08 11.94
N THR A 303 -7.58 -15.70 13.20
CA THR A 303 -7.86 -16.66 14.29
C THR A 303 -9.35 -16.68 14.62
N THR A 304 -9.90 -17.87 14.87
CA THR A 304 -11.31 -18.02 15.31
C THR A 304 -11.41 -17.92 16.83
N LEU A 305 -12.24 -16.99 17.32
CA LEU A 305 -12.57 -16.83 18.74
C LEU A 305 -14.04 -17.16 18.98
N THR A 306 -14.32 -17.82 20.10
CA THR A 306 -15.67 -18.19 20.54
C THR A 306 -15.94 -17.60 21.92
N VAL A 307 -16.98 -16.78 22.01
CA VAL A 307 -17.50 -16.21 23.26
C VAL A 307 -18.83 -16.88 23.57
N ALA A 308 -18.87 -17.66 24.64
CA ALA A 308 -20.09 -18.30 25.12
C ALA A 308 -21.04 -17.26 25.73
N GLY A 309 -22.33 -17.39 25.45
CA GLY A 309 -23.37 -16.68 26.20
C GLY A 309 -23.46 -17.24 27.61
N GLY A 310 -23.53 -16.36 28.62
CA GLY A 310 -23.95 -16.79 29.94
C GLY A 310 -25.38 -17.34 29.88
N GLU A 311 -25.65 -18.40 30.65
CA GLU A 311 -27.03 -18.83 30.96
C GLU A 311 -27.84 -17.74 31.65
#